data_AF-A0A2A4JV22-F1
#
_entry.id   AF-A0A2A4JV22-F1
#
_cell.length_a   1.000
_cell.length_b   1.000
_cell.length_c   1.000
_cell.angle_alpha   90.00
_cell.angle_beta   90.00
_cell.angle_gamma   90.00
#
_symmetry.space_group_name_H-M   'P 1'
#
loop_
_entity.id
_entity.type
_entity.pdbx_description
1 polymer ?
#
loop_
_entity_poly.entity_id
_entity_poly.type
_entity_poly.pdbx_seq_one_letter_code
_entity_poly.pdbx_strand_id
1 'polypeptide(L)'
;MGSTGLTLADLPNIFIMIGALVALFVMLVILLRNMEVIGIMGEGREDAWARTMQPPRLLMQRVHIPFTFKIQENAPLGYNGVNCCVSSTVRYWHASWWGAPVRELHRTLWGSLAEILASNNFNFTKSSPHDEKALKLSTEEPLHLGPPPRSCYPLVVILARDLRDTGELRPDDTVALISVVHIRDDQCPLPSGVIAQYLKQANGHLSCLK
;
A
#
# COMPACT_ATOMS: atom_id res chain seq x y z
N MET A 1 -12.77 -33.00 -86.34
CA MET A 1 -11.99 -32.43 -85.22
C MET A 1 -12.34 -30.95 -85.13
N GLY A 2 -13.48 -30.66 -84.51
CA GLY A 2 -14.03 -29.31 -84.42
C GLY A 2 -13.54 -28.66 -83.14
N SER A 3 -12.54 -27.79 -83.31
CA SER A 3 -12.11 -26.79 -82.33
C SER A 3 -13.32 -26.04 -81.81
N THR A 4 -13.75 -26.31 -80.58
CA THR A 4 -14.64 -25.41 -79.85
C THR A 4 -13.80 -24.22 -79.41
N GLY A 5 -13.74 -23.22 -80.30
CA GLY A 5 -13.16 -21.92 -80.00
C GLY A 5 -13.88 -21.30 -78.82
N LEU A 6 -13.12 -20.94 -77.79
CA LEU A 6 -13.54 -19.98 -76.77
C LEU A 6 -14.01 -18.72 -77.51
N THR A 7 -15.29 -18.38 -77.37
CA THR A 7 -15.79 -17.16 -77.99
C THR A 7 -15.20 -15.95 -77.26
N LEU A 8 -14.92 -14.85 -77.97
CA LEU A 8 -14.34 -13.64 -77.39
C LEU A 8 -15.22 -13.03 -76.26
N ALA A 9 -16.49 -13.45 -76.20
CA ALA A 9 -17.46 -13.10 -75.17
C ALA A 9 -17.28 -13.89 -73.85
N ASP A 10 -16.65 -15.06 -73.89
CA ASP A 10 -16.41 -15.89 -72.69
C ASP A 10 -15.16 -15.46 -71.93
N LEU A 11 -14.21 -14.80 -72.60
CA LEU A 11 -12.99 -14.27 -72.01
C LEU A 11 -13.23 -13.35 -70.80
N PRO A 12 -14.06 -12.29 -70.88
CA PRO A 12 -14.32 -11.44 -69.72
C PRO A 12 -14.99 -12.19 -68.56
N ASN A 13 -15.88 -13.15 -68.84
CA ASN A 13 -16.50 -13.99 -67.81
C ASN A 13 -15.46 -14.91 -67.13
N ILE A 14 -14.52 -15.46 -67.90
CA ILE A 14 -13.41 -16.26 -67.38
C ILE A 14 -12.47 -15.40 -66.53
N PHE A 15 -12.17 -14.17 -66.95
CA PHE A 15 -11.35 -13.25 -66.15
C PHE A 15 -12.03 -12.85 -64.84
N ILE A 16 -13.35 -12.60 -64.86
CA ILE A 16 -14.13 -12.33 -63.65
C ILE A 16 -14.15 -13.57 -62.73
N MET A 17 -14.35 -14.77 -63.30
CA MET A 17 -14.34 -16.02 -62.55
C MET A 17 -12.97 -16.29 -61.90
N ILE A 18 -11.87 -16.08 -62.64
CA ILE A 18 -10.51 -16.20 -62.11
C ILE A 18 -10.26 -15.13 -61.04
N GLY A 19 -10.68 -13.88 -61.26
CA GLY A 19 -10.58 -12.80 -60.29
C GLY A 19 -11.32 -13.10 -58.98
N ALA A 20 -12.53 -13.65 -59.08
CA ALA A 20 -13.32 -14.09 -57.93
C ALA A 20 -12.62 -15.24 -57.18
N LEU A 21 -12.04 -16.20 -57.89
CA LEU A 21 -11.28 -17.31 -57.30
C LEU A 21 -10.03 -16.81 -56.56
N VAL A 22 -9.29 -15.87 -57.14
CA VAL A 22 -8.12 -15.25 -56.51
C VAL A 22 -8.54 -14.44 -55.28
N ALA A 23 -9.63 -13.66 -55.36
CA ALA A 23 -10.13 -12.91 -54.22
C ALA A 23 -10.58 -13.82 -53.06
N LEU A 24 -11.24 -14.94 -53.37
CA LEU A 24 -11.64 -15.94 -52.39
C LEU A 24 -10.41 -16.62 -51.76
N PHE A 25 -9.39 -16.92 -52.57
CA PHE A 25 -8.14 -17.48 -52.08
C PHE A 25 -7.38 -16.50 -51.17
N VAL A 26 -7.29 -15.22 -51.53
CA VAL A 26 -6.67 -14.19 -50.69
C VAL A 26 -7.45 -14.01 -49.39
N MET A 27 -8.78 -13.98 -49.44
CA MET A 27 -9.62 -13.92 -48.24
C MET A 27 -9.40 -15.13 -47.35
N LEU A 28 -9.32 -16.34 -47.91
CA LEU A 28 -9.03 -17.58 -47.17
C LEU A 28 -7.65 -17.53 -46.50
N VAL A 29 -6.62 -17.05 -47.20
CA VAL A 29 -5.27 -16.90 -46.62
C VAL A 29 -5.27 -15.87 -45.49
N ILE A 30 -5.99 -14.74 -45.65
CA ILE A 30 -6.13 -13.74 -44.58
C ILE A 30 -6.88 -14.33 -43.38
N LEU A 31 -7.94 -15.11 -43.62
CA LEU A 31 -8.68 -15.79 -42.55
C LEU A 31 -7.81 -16.84 -41.85
N LEU A 32 -7.04 -17.65 -42.57
CA LEU A 32 -6.12 -18.63 -41.99
C LEU A 32 -5.02 -17.94 -41.16
N ARG A 33 -4.45 -16.83 -41.66
CA ARG A 33 -3.48 -16.03 -40.90
C ARG A 33 -4.11 -15.40 -39.67
N ASN A 34 -5.34 -14.91 -39.77
CA ASN A 34 -6.06 -14.32 -38.65
C ASN A 34 -6.56 -15.38 -37.66
N MET A 35 -6.83 -16.61 -38.10
CA MET A 35 -7.16 -17.76 -37.24
C MET A 35 -5.91 -18.31 -36.52
N GLU A 36 -4.70 -18.19 -37.10
CA GLU A 36 -3.46 -18.42 -36.35
C GLU A 36 -3.22 -17.32 -35.30
N VAL A 37 -3.55 -16.06 -35.61
CA VAL A 37 -3.41 -14.94 -34.67
C VAL A 37 -4.52 -14.93 -33.59
N ILE A 38 -5.69 -15.47 -33.90
CA ILE A 38 -6.84 -15.64 -33.00
C ILE A 38 -7.10 -17.15 -32.94
N GLY A 39 -6.23 -17.86 -32.22
CA GLY A 39 -6.27 -19.31 -32.08
C GLY A 39 -7.64 -19.82 -31.61
N ILE A 40 -8.43 -20.33 -32.55
CA ILE A 40 -9.63 -21.13 -32.26
C ILE A 40 -9.61 -22.34 -33.19
N MET A 41 -8.56 -23.15 -33.07
CA MET A 41 -8.69 -24.61 -33.24
C MET A 41 -9.19 -25.15 -31.91
N GLY A 42 -10.49 -24.96 -31.67
CA GLY A 42 -11.21 -25.60 -30.59
C GLY A 42 -11.49 -27.05 -30.96
N GLU A 43 -10.50 -27.92 -30.78
CA GLU A 43 -10.73 -29.33 -30.46
C GLU A 43 -9.48 -29.88 -29.77
N GLY A 44 -9.55 -30.01 -28.43
CA GLY A 44 -8.54 -30.72 -27.64
C GLY A 44 -7.36 -29.88 -27.14
N ARG A 45 -7.62 -28.76 -26.46
CA ARG A 45 -6.69 -28.24 -25.44
C ARG A 45 -7.42 -27.38 -24.44
N GLU A 46 -7.85 -28.02 -23.35
CA GLU A 46 -7.82 -27.39 -22.03
C GLU A 46 -6.43 -26.72 -21.90
N ASP A 47 -6.37 -25.47 -21.45
CA ASP A 47 -5.15 -24.66 -21.29
C ASP A 47 -4.78 -23.72 -22.47
N ALA A 48 -5.53 -22.64 -22.64
CA ALA A 48 -4.96 -21.30 -22.89
C ALA A 48 -6.06 -20.23 -22.96
N TRP A 49 -5.84 -19.12 -22.25
CA TRP A 49 -6.66 -17.89 -22.22
C TRP A 49 -7.81 -17.80 -21.23
N ALA A 50 -7.68 -18.45 -20.08
CA ALA A 50 -7.79 -17.64 -18.87
C ALA A 50 -6.56 -16.73 -18.86
N ARG A 51 -6.70 -15.42 -19.12
CA ARG A 51 -5.74 -14.47 -18.56
C ARG A 51 -5.85 -14.67 -17.06
N THR A 52 -5.02 -15.55 -16.53
CA THR A 52 -4.75 -15.72 -15.13
C THR A 52 -4.16 -14.39 -14.68
N MET A 53 -5.03 -13.41 -14.39
CA MET A 53 -4.80 -12.51 -13.28
C MET A 53 -4.57 -13.46 -12.12
N GLN A 54 -3.30 -13.82 -11.89
CA GLN A 54 -2.95 -14.49 -10.66
C GLN A 54 -3.48 -13.55 -9.58
N PRO A 55 -4.43 -13.99 -8.73
CA PRO A 55 -4.84 -13.17 -7.62
C PRO A 55 -3.57 -12.72 -6.91
N PRO A 56 -3.41 -11.43 -6.57
CA PRO A 56 -2.20 -10.92 -5.96
C PRO A 56 -1.85 -11.87 -4.83
N ARG A 57 -0.73 -12.59 -5.01
CA ARG A 57 -0.27 -13.53 -4.00
C ARG A 57 0.09 -12.65 -2.81
N LEU A 58 -0.82 -12.58 -1.84
CA LEU A 58 -0.56 -11.98 -0.55
C LEU A 58 0.54 -12.82 0.08
N LEU A 59 1.79 -12.42 -0.17
CA LEU A 59 2.92 -12.86 0.62
C LEU A 59 2.66 -12.31 2.01
N MET A 60 2.05 -13.15 2.86
CA MET A 60 1.90 -12.85 4.28
C MET A 60 3.31 -12.79 4.88
N GLN A 61 3.84 -11.58 4.93
CA GLN A 61 5.10 -11.31 5.61
C GLN A 61 4.83 -11.35 7.10
N ARG A 62 5.41 -12.34 7.78
CA ARG A 62 5.32 -12.44 9.24
C ARG A 62 6.19 -11.34 9.84
N VAL A 63 5.59 -10.19 10.13
CA VAL A 63 6.25 -9.07 10.80
C VAL A 63 6.23 -9.29 12.30
N HIS A 64 7.39 -9.34 12.92
CA HIS A 64 7.50 -9.35 14.38
C HIS A 64 7.36 -7.91 14.91
N ILE A 65 6.30 -7.65 15.68
CA ILE A 65 6.01 -6.34 16.26
C ILE A 65 6.20 -6.44 17.78
N PRO A 66 7.27 -5.84 18.35
CA PRO A 66 7.58 -5.95 19.78
C PRO A 66 6.91 -4.86 20.64
N PHE A 67 5.99 -4.09 20.05
CA PHE A 67 5.30 -2.96 20.67
C PHE A 67 3.80 -3.09 20.46
N THR A 68 3.00 -2.66 21.43
CA THR A 68 1.60 -2.34 21.19
C THR A 68 1.28 -0.96 21.74
N PHE A 69 0.51 -0.18 21.00
CA PHE A 69 -0.05 1.07 21.45
C PHE A 69 -1.57 0.98 21.36
N LYS A 70 -2.27 1.25 22.45
CA LYS A 70 -3.73 1.29 22.51
C LYS A 70 -4.19 2.53 23.25
N ILE A 71 -5.27 3.13 22.80
CA ILE A 71 -5.95 4.20 23.52
C ILE A 71 -6.96 3.56 24.47
N GLN A 72 -7.06 4.05 25.69
CA GLN A 72 -8.02 3.54 26.65
C GLN A 72 -9.42 4.05 26.31
N GLU A 73 -10.31 3.18 25.85
CA GLU A 73 -11.67 3.54 25.40
C GLU A 73 -12.57 4.07 26.52
N ASN A 74 -12.30 3.66 27.76
CA ASN A 74 -13.12 4.04 28.93
C ASN A 74 -12.78 5.41 29.52
N ALA A 75 -11.83 6.14 28.94
CA ALA A 75 -11.37 7.43 29.45
C ALA A 75 -11.68 8.57 28.46
N PRO A 76 -11.97 9.79 28.96
CA PRO A 76 -12.17 10.94 28.08
C PRO A 76 -10.88 11.24 27.31
N LEU A 77 -11.00 11.41 26.00
CA LEU A 77 -9.90 11.71 25.10
C LEU A 77 -9.95 13.18 24.67
N GLY A 78 -8.95 13.95 25.08
CA GLY A 78 -8.84 15.36 24.74
C GLY A 78 -7.41 15.89 24.92
N TYR A 79 -7.21 17.19 24.66
CA TYR A 79 -5.92 17.85 24.81
C TYR A 79 -5.41 17.85 26.27
N ASN A 80 -6.32 17.82 27.24
CA ASN A 80 -6.03 17.76 28.69
C ASN A 80 -5.52 16.38 29.16
N GLY A 81 -5.53 15.37 28.28
CA GLY A 81 -5.10 14.03 28.62
C GLY A 81 -5.64 12.98 27.64
N VAL A 82 -4.71 12.27 27.02
CA VAL A 82 -4.95 11.04 26.26
C VAL A 82 -4.38 9.90 27.10
N ASN A 83 -5.27 9.09 27.68
CA ASN A 83 -4.88 7.88 28.40
C ASN A 83 -4.65 6.76 27.38
N CYS A 84 -3.44 6.21 27.39
CA CYS A 84 -3.05 5.13 26.51
C CYS A 84 -2.30 4.04 27.26
N CYS A 85 -2.38 2.83 26.74
CA CYS A 85 -1.65 1.67 27.23
C CYS A 85 -0.58 1.30 26.20
N VAL A 86 0.63 1.10 26.70
CA VAL A 86 1.77 0.63 25.92
C VAL A 86 2.25 -0.69 26.50
N SER A 87 2.57 -1.64 25.63
CA SER A 87 3.32 -2.84 25.99
C SER A 87 4.58 -2.95 25.14
N SER A 88 5.62 -3.56 25.69
CA SER A 88 6.78 -3.93 24.89
C SER A 88 7.54 -5.11 25.45
N THR A 89 7.97 -5.99 24.55
CA THR A 89 8.87 -7.12 24.88
C THR A 89 10.35 -6.75 24.82
N VAL A 90 10.70 -5.52 24.40
CA VAL A 90 12.08 -5.06 24.19
C VAL A 90 12.30 -3.69 24.84
N ARG A 91 13.56 -3.26 24.94
CA ARG A 91 13.87 -1.89 25.39
C ARG A 91 13.53 -0.91 24.28
N TYR A 92 12.91 0.19 24.66
CA TYR A 92 12.41 1.16 23.70
C TYR A 92 12.49 2.59 24.22
N TRP A 93 12.44 3.50 23.27
CA TRP A 93 12.25 4.93 23.44
C TRP A 93 10.83 5.27 23.04
N HIS A 94 10.16 6.13 23.82
CA HIS A 94 8.87 6.67 23.44
C HIS A 94 8.86 8.18 23.49
N ALA A 95 8.08 8.77 22.60
CA ALA A 95 7.84 10.20 22.56
C ALA A 95 6.45 10.50 22.00
N SER A 96 5.97 11.69 22.30
CA SER A 96 4.74 12.25 21.74
C SER A 96 5.04 13.59 21.09
N TRP A 97 4.46 13.84 19.91
CA TRP A 97 4.53 15.10 19.20
C TRP A 97 3.11 15.65 18.98
N TRP A 98 2.84 16.76 19.64
CA TRP A 98 1.60 17.52 19.53
C TRP A 98 1.67 18.48 18.35
N GLY A 99 0.63 18.54 17.52
CA GLY A 99 0.55 19.46 16.39
C GLY A 99 1.53 19.16 15.25
N ALA A 100 1.90 17.89 15.08
CA ALA A 100 2.92 17.45 14.14
C ALA A 100 2.54 17.79 12.68
N PRO A 101 3.33 18.62 11.96
CA PRO A 101 3.08 18.88 10.54
C PRO A 101 3.20 17.61 9.72
N VAL A 102 2.19 17.31 8.90
CA VAL A 102 2.10 16.06 8.13
C VAL A 102 3.35 15.88 7.27
N ARG A 103 3.78 16.94 6.58
CA ARG A 103 4.95 16.89 5.69
C ARG A 103 6.25 16.60 6.44
N GLU A 104 6.42 17.16 7.63
CA GLU A 104 7.62 16.95 8.45
C GLU A 104 7.64 15.58 9.10
N LEU A 105 6.47 15.12 9.57
CA LEU A 105 6.31 13.75 10.05
C LEU A 105 6.73 12.77 8.97
N HIS A 106 6.14 12.83 7.77
CA HIS A 106 6.48 11.93 6.68
C HIS A 106 7.98 11.98 6.33
N ARG A 107 8.58 13.16 6.26
CA ARG A 107 10.03 13.29 6.03
C ARG A 107 10.85 12.58 7.12
N THR A 108 10.47 12.75 8.38
CA THR A 108 11.15 12.13 9.53
C THR A 108 11.02 10.61 9.52
N LEU A 109 9.82 10.08 9.21
CA LEU A 109 9.57 8.64 9.19
C LEU A 109 10.32 7.89 8.08
N TRP A 110 10.62 8.57 6.98
CA TRP A 110 11.43 8.02 5.89
C TRP A 110 12.93 7.94 6.22
N GLY A 111 13.40 8.74 7.20
CA GLY A 111 14.78 8.69 7.68
C GLY A 111 15.14 7.37 8.37
N SER A 112 16.41 7.19 8.73
CA SER A 112 16.85 6.02 9.51
C SER A 112 16.31 6.05 10.95
N LEU A 113 16.34 4.92 11.66
CA LEU A 113 15.96 4.90 13.10
C LEU A 113 16.81 5.88 13.92
N ALA A 114 18.10 5.99 13.61
CA ALA A 114 19.01 6.91 14.28
C ALA A 114 18.61 8.38 14.05
N GLU A 115 18.22 8.73 12.82
CA GLU A 115 17.71 10.08 12.50
C GLU A 115 16.40 10.39 13.22
N ILE A 116 15.49 9.42 13.31
CA ILE A 116 14.23 9.58 14.05
C ILE A 116 14.52 9.87 15.52
N LEU A 117 15.39 9.07 16.16
CA LEU A 117 15.77 9.22 17.56
C LEU A 117 16.56 10.52 17.83
N ALA A 118 17.29 11.02 16.84
CA ALA A 118 18.05 12.28 16.93
C ALA A 118 17.21 13.52 16.64
N SER A 119 15.96 13.37 16.21
CA SER A 119 15.15 14.52 15.82
C SER A 119 14.63 15.32 17.03
N ASN A 120 14.78 16.64 16.97
CA ASN A 120 14.39 17.57 18.05
C ASN A 120 12.87 17.69 18.25
N ASN A 121 12.07 17.12 17.36
CA ASN A 121 10.61 17.15 17.43
C ASN A 121 10.05 16.20 18.49
N PHE A 122 10.87 15.30 19.02
CA PHE A 122 10.48 14.27 19.97
C PHE A 122 11.35 14.32 21.22
N ASN A 123 10.70 14.46 22.37
CA ASN A 123 11.34 14.26 23.66
C ASN A 123 11.30 12.78 24.04
N PHE A 124 12.31 12.03 23.59
CA PHE A 124 12.38 10.59 23.80
C PHE A 124 12.70 10.23 25.26
N THR A 125 11.86 9.39 25.83
CA THR A 125 12.06 8.79 27.16
C THR A 125 12.30 7.29 27.02
N LYS A 126 13.33 6.79 27.69
CA LYS A 126 13.67 5.37 27.67
C LYS A 126 12.72 4.56 28.55
N SER A 127 12.42 3.33 28.14
CA SER A 127 11.64 2.37 28.93
C SER A 127 12.15 0.95 28.73
N SER A 128 12.09 0.15 29.80
CA SER A 128 12.39 -1.29 29.79
C SER A 128 11.18 -2.09 29.29
N PRO A 129 11.35 -3.38 28.94
CA PRO A 129 10.24 -4.27 28.63
C PRO A 129 9.21 -4.34 29.76
N HIS A 130 7.93 -4.45 29.41
CA HIS A 130 6.80 -4.63 30.31
C HIS A 130 5.56 -5.12 29.56
N ASP A 131 4.68 -5.82 30.28
CA ASP A 131 3.43 -6.35 29.74
C ASP A 131 2.39 -5.26 29.47
N GLU A 132 2.22 -4.30 30.38
CA GLU A 132 1.33 -3.15 30.18
C GLU A 132 1.75 -1.97 31.05
N LYS A 133 1.79 -0.78 30.45
CA LYS A 133 2.08 0.48 31.13
C LYS A 133 1.08 1.54 30.66
N ALA A 134 0.36 2.12 31.61
CA ALA A 134 -0.48 3.27 31.35
C ALA A 134 0.37 4.54 31.21
N LEU A 135 0.11 5.31 30.17
CA LEU A 135 0.69 6.62 29.91
C LEU A 135 -0.43 7.64 29.76
N LYS A 136 -0.23 8.83 30.31
CA LYS A 136 -1.12 9.97 30.11
C LYS A 136 -0.37 11.04 29.34
N LEU A 137 -0.78 11.28 28.11
CA LEU A 137 -0.19 12.30 27.24
C LEU A 137 -1.06 13.54 27.29
N SER A 138 -0.51 14.71 27.63
CA SER A 138 -1.24 15.97 27.64
C SER A 138 -0.40 17.10 27.03
N THR A 139 -1.09 18.13 26.57
CA THR A 139 -0.49 19.42 26.17
C THR A 139 -1.10 20.53 27.05
N GLU A 140 -0.34 21.60 27.28
CA GLU A 140 -0.78 22.71 28.14
C GLU A 140 -1.92 23.51 27.51
N GLU A 141 -1.88 23.70 26.19
CA GLU A 141 -2.89 24.45 25.44
C GLU A 141 -3.54 23.61 24.31
N PRO A 142 -4.85 23.76 24.07
CA PRO A 142 -5.52 23.16 22.91
C PRO A 142 -4.92 23.68 21.60
N LEU A 143 -4.71 22.78 20.64
CA LEU A 143 -4.12 23.13 19.36
C LEU A 143 -5.17 23.65 18.38
N HIS A 144 -4.89 24.80 17.76
CA HIS A 144 -5.72 25.36 16.69
C HIS A 144 -5.26 24.86 15.32
N LEU A 145 -5.80 23.72 14.87
CA LEU A 145 -5.39 23.03 13.64
C LEU A 145 -6.12 23.49 12.37
N GLY A 146 -7.15 24.32 12.51
CA GLY A 146 -7.98 24.79 11.41
C GLY A 146 -8.93 23.73 10.82
N PRO A 147 -9.69 24.11 9.78
CA PRO A 147 -10.63 23.21 9.11
C PRO A 147 -9.91 22.12 8.30
N PRO A 148 -10.56 20.96 8.07
CA PRO A 148 -10.05 19.95 7.14
C PRO A 148 -9.96 20.46 5.68
N PRO A 149 -9.02 19.95 4.86
CA PRO A 149 -7.96 19.00 5.19
C PRO A 149 -6.82 19.67 5.98
N ARG A 150 -6.44 19.04 7.10
CA ARG A 150 -5.44 19.61 8.01
C ARG A 150 -4.02 19.39 7.53
N SER A 151 -3.15 20.37 7.76
CA SER A 151 -1.71 20.27 7.53
C SER A 151 -0.95 19.63 8.69
N CYS A 152 -1.59 19.48 9.85
CA CYS A 152 -0.97 18.97 11.07
C CYS A 152 -1.86 17.92 11.74
N TYR A 153 -1.24 16.89 12.31
CA TYR A 153 -1.90 15.90 13.14
C TYR A 153 -1.95 16.38 14.61
N PRO A 154 -3.07 16.19 15.33
CA PRO A 154 -3.18 16.62 16.73
C PRO A 154 -2.12 15.98 17.63
N LEU A 155 -1.93 14.67 17.51
CA LEU A 155 -0.99 13.91 18.31
C LEU A 155 -0.37 12.78 17.48
N VAL A 156 0.94 12.65 17.55
CA VAL A 156 1.71 11.52 17.03
C VAL A 156 2.47 10.88 18.17
N VAL A 157 2.34 9.58 18.35
CA VAL A 157 3.09 8.80 19.34
C VAL A 157 4.07 7.89 18.62
N ILE A 158 5.33 7.91 19.04
CA ILE A 158 6.38 7.03 18.50
C ILE A 158 6.88 6.11 19.60
N LEU A 159 6.94 4.82 19.30
CA LEU A 159 7.65 3.80 20.06
C LEU A 159 8.78 3.28 19.17
N ALA A 160 10.02 3.48 19.57
CA ALA A 160 11.21 3.17 18.78
C ALA A 160 12.13 2.25 19.57
N ARG A 161 12.67 1.20 18.96
CA ARG A 161 13.60 0.28 19.63
C ARG A 161 14.88 0.99 20.03
N ASP A 162 15.52 0.53 21.10
CA ASP A 162 16.88 0.98 21.42
C ASP A 162 17.85 0.56 20.30
N LEU A 163 18.68 1.49 19.80
CA LEU A 163 19.70 1.22 18.77
C LEU A 163 20.67 0.10 19.16
N ARG A 164 20.87 -0.13 20.46
CA ARG A 164 21.73 -1.23 20.95
C ARG A 164 21.12 -2.60 20.67
N ASP A 165 19.81 -2.68 20.51
CA ASP A 165 19.06 -3.91 20.30
C ASP A 165 18.73 -4.14 18.82
N THR A 166 19.36 -3.40 17.90
CA THR A 166 19.11 -3.51 16.45
C THR A 166 20.13 -4.33 15.67
N GLY A 167 21.26 -4.71 16.27
CA GLY A 167 22.36 -5.36 15.56
C GLY A 167 22.07 -6.77 15.01
N GLU A 168 21.17 -7.51 15.66
CA GLU A 168 20.82 -8.90 15.30
C GLU A 168 19.44 -9.02 14.63
N LEU A 169 18.85 -7.89 14.21
CA LEU A 169 17.50 -7.90 13.67
C LEU A 169 17.43 -8.46 12.26
N ARG A 170 16.35 -9.18 12.00
CA ARG A 170 15.97 -9.55 10.64
C ARG A 170 15.52 -8.30 9.90
N PRO A 171 15.68 -8.23 8.57
CA PRO A 171 15.23 -7.09 7.77
C PRO A 171 13.75 -6.72 7.99
N ASP A 172 12.92 -7.72 8.28
CA ASP A 172 11.47 -7.60 8.45
C ASP A 172 11.04 -7.23 9.88
N ASP A 173 11.96 -7.24 10.84
CA ASP A 173 11.66 -6.94 12.23
C ASP A 173 11.33 -5.46 12.40
N THR A 174 10.32 -5.19 13.22
CA THR A 174 9.89 -3.81 13.50
C THR A 174 10.91 -3.11 14.39
N VAL A 175 11.34 -1.93 13.96
CA VAL A 175 12.23 -1.03 14.71
C VAL A 175 11.48 0.16 15.29
N ALA A 176 10.35 0.57 14.71
CA ALA A 176 9.49 1.59 15.32
C ALA A 176 8.01 1.39 14.97
N LEU A 177 7.14 1.74 15.91
CA LEU A 177 5.69 1.87 15.74
C LEU A 177 5.32 3.34 15.91
N ILE A 178 4.60 3.89 14.94
CA ILE A 178 4.14 5.27 14.94
C ILE A 178 2.62 5.26 14.90
N SER A 179 1.98 5.93 15.85
CA SER A 179 0.53 6.01 15.94
C SER A 179 0.07 7.46 15.83
N VAL A 180 -0.77 7.74 14.84
CA VAL A 180 -1.38 9.05 14.63
C VAL A 180 -2.75 9.06 15.27
N VAL A 181 -2.95 9.97 16.22
CA VAL A 181 -4.17 10.09 17.01
C VAL A 181 -4.92 11.35 16.62
N HIS A 182 -6.17 11.17 16.20
CA HIS A 182 -7.10 12.26 16.05
C HIS A 182 -7.75 12.59 17.41
N ILE A 183 -7.92 13.88 17.65
CA ILE A 183 -8.64 14.42 18.79
C ILE A 183 -9.76 15.26 18.21
N ARG A 184 -10.99 14.93 18.60
CA ARG A 184 -12.19 15.65 18.21
C ARG A 184 -12.10 17.10 18.69
N ASP A 185 -12.49 18.01 17.81
CA ASP A 185 -12.65 19.43 18.12
C ASP A 185 -13.89 19.99 17.39
N ASP A 186 -14.07 21.31 17.45
CA ASP A 186 -15.19 22.04 16.83
C ASP A 186 -15.11 22.04 15.29
N GLN A 187 -13.91 22.02 14.73
CA GLN A 187 -13.66 22.10 13.28
C GLN A 187 -13.69 20.72 12.59
N CYS A 188 -13.42 19.63 13.32
CA CYS A 188 -13.44 18.26 12.83
C CYS A 188 -14.20 17.37 13.83
N PRO A 189 -15.49 17.10 13.60
CA PRO A 189 -16.35 16.38 14.53
C PRO A 189 -16.17 14.86 14.51
N LEU A 190 -15.13 14.35 13.84
CA LEU A 190 -14.82 12.92 13.81
C LEU A 190 -14.51 12.41 15.22
N PRO A 191 -14.82 11.14 15.54
CA PRO A 191 -14.53 10.59 16.84
C PRO A 191 -13.02 10.56 17.08
N SER A 192 -12.61 10.93 18.29
CA SER A 192 -11.22 10.82 18.71
C SER A 192 -10.76 9.35 18.68
N GLY A 193 -9.52 9.11 18.25
CA GLY A 193 -9.00 7.76 18.13
C GLY A 193 -7.74 7.67 17.28
N VAL A 194 -7.18 6.47 17.17
CA VAL A 194 -6.07 6.20 16.25
C VAL A 194 -6.61 6.18 14.83
N ILE A 195 -6.07 7.05 13.97
CA ILE A 195 -6.51 7.18 12.56
C ILE A 195 -5.53 6.56 11.56
N ALA A 196 -4.28 6.35 11.98
CA ALA A 196 -3.28 5.66 11.20
C ALA A 196 -2.19 5.11 12.12
N GLN A 197 -1.66 3.94 11.78
CA GLN A 197 -0.46 3.40 12.40
C GLN A 197 0.56 3.03 11.32
N TYR A 198 1.83 3.30 11.59
CA TYR A 198 2.93 2.95 10.70
C TYR A 198 3.94 2.09 11.44
N LEU A 199 4.41 1.04 10.77
CA LEU A 199 5.53 0.22 11.21
C LEU A 199 6.74 0.54 10.37
N LYS A 200 7.83 0.91 11.05
CA LYS A 200 9.14 0.98 10.42
C LYS A 200 9.88 -0.33 10.68
N GLN A 201 10.34 -0.96 9.62
CA GLN A 201 11.11 -2.20 9.66
C GLN A 201 12.62 -1.91 9.60
N ALA A 202 13.44 -2.88 10.00
CA ALA A 202 14.90 -2.74 10.03
C ALA A 202 15.51 -2.49 8.64
N ASN A 203 14.87 -2.99 7.57
CA ASN A 203 15.23 -2.69 6.18
C ASN A 203 14.90 -1.25 5.73
N GLY A 204 14.31 -0.42 6.60
CA GLY A 204 13.90 0.95 6.31
C GLY A 204 12.50 1.08 5.72
N HIS A 205 11.84 -0.03 5.35
CA HIS A 205 10.49 -0.03 4.81
C HIS A 205 9.48 0.48 5.85
N LEU A 206 8.51 1.26 5.37
CA LEU A 206 7.43 1.83 6.17
C LEU A 206 6.10 1.22 5.73
N SER A 207 5.50 0.41 6.59
CA SER A 207 4.23 -0.26 6.33
C SER A 207 3.09 0.43 7.09
N CYS A 208 1.97 0.68 6.44
CA CYS A 208 0.77 1.20 7.11
C CYS A 208 -0.05 0.03 7.68
N LEU A 209 -0.32 0.07 8.99
CA LEU A 209 -1.30 -0.76 9.68
C LEU A 209 -2.61 0.04 9.68
N LYS A 210 -3.59 -0.44 8.92
CA LYS A 210 -4.88 0.20 8.74
C LYS A 210 -5.70 0.21 10.04
#